data_AF-A0A3L7Q2R5-F1
#
_entry.id   AF-A0A3L7Q2R5-F1
#
_cell.length_a   1.000
_cell.length_b   1.000
_cell.length_c   1.000
_cell.angle_alpha   90.00
_cell.angle_beta   90.00
_cell.angle_gamma   90.00
#
_symmetry.space_group_name_H-M   'P 1'
#
loop_
_entity.id
_entity.type
_entity.pdbx_description
1 polymer ?
#
loop_
_entity_poly.entity_id
_entity_poly.type
_entity_poly.pdbx_seq_one_letter_code
_entity_poly.pdbx_strand_id
1 'polypeptide(L)'
;MQTTRHSSPTSLLPVSAAAAGTRRRGGLFPVATVLIALIGCAGPAIRSQSPEVAALIGMESDIRLVGDYAAPWGTHPLRIERAALVTGLAGTGSDPPPGTQRALLMADMQARGVAEPNKLLASPTTALVWVHGYLPPGIRKGDRFDVMVEVPADNDTTSLSGGWLMPTRLAEMAILGQRVRDGHVLGDAEGPLLVDPVSGGTLDSKSKVRARVPGGGVSRTTRQIGLIIAPEHRSIALSKRVGDTINRRFHAVIKGSKRGVATPKTERFLDLEIAPAYEHNLPRYIRVIRAIAVVEPPAGRHARMELLSRQLADPVTAPSAALKLEAIGRDALPVLKQGLESSDAEVRFAAAEALAYLGESTAATHLAEAALNLRSARPAALAALQVLDDANGIDALQSLLTSSSAETRYGAFRALWKIDPTAPLIRGDRLGDAFSIHCLDVAGPPLVHCTRSTRPEIVLFGTEHAIDSGLRAEAGSSIVVVVEGGKATINRFVAGEPDQIIEVDARVDPVARGIVQVGGTYPDVVQFLQQASAARCLSSRLAFDAVPNEFDGRTSIHDEAASRERGDDEEGDDEPAEEPAEAEGDTARSGSGRGTDVAAGEGRVGTSS
;
A
#
# COMPACT_ATOMS: atom_id res chain seq x y z
N MET A 1 -8.85 30.31 -52.90
CA MET A 1 -8.39 29.92 -54.25
C MET A 1 -7.83 28.50 -54.12
N GLN A 2 -8.56 27.39 -54.27
CA GLN A 2 -9.25 26.88 -55.49
C GLN A 2 -8.43 27.20 -56.73
N THR A 3 -7.96 26.31 -57.60
CA THR A 3 -8.29 24.92 -58.04
C THR A 3 -7.15 24.55 -59.02
N THR A 4 -6.75 23.30 -59.28
CA THR A 4 -7.19 22.39 -60.38
C THR A 4 -6.17 21.23 -60.44
N ARG A 5 -6.49 19.94 -60.24
CA ARG A 5 -6.98 18.90 -61.18
C ARG A 5 -6.25 18.76 -62.54
N HIS A 6 -5.67 17.57 -62.78
CA HIS A 6 -5.80 16.70 -63.99
C HIS A 6 -4.86 15.48 -63.82
N SER A 7 -5.37 14.26 -63.57
CA SER A 7 -5.84 13.18 -64.48
C SER A 7 -4.74 12.27 -65.10
N SER A 8 -4.92 10.96 -64.88
CA SER A 8 -4.13 9.75 -65.24
C SER A 8 -3.79 9.56 -66.73
N PRO A 9 -2.91 8.61 -67.14
CA PRO A 9 -3.22 7.17 -67.33
C PRO A 9 -2.04 6.17 -67.04
N THR A 10 -2.25 4.93 -66.56
CA THR A 10 -2.43 3.62 -67.25
C THR A 10 -1.14 2.88 -67.71
N SER A 11 -0.85 1.76 -66.99
CA SER A 11 -0.30 0.43 -67.36
C SER A 11 0.99 0.25 -68.20
N LEU A 12 1.91 -0.63 -67.75
CA LEU A 12 2.12 -2.01 -68.28
C LEU A 12 3.41 -2.67 -67.73
N LEU A 13 3.33 -4.00 -67.59
CA LEU A 13 4.33 -4.97 -67.12
C LEU A 13 5.56 -5.08 -68.05
N PRO A 14 6.60 -5.85 -67.66
CA PRO A 14 6.65 -7.21 -68.20
C PRO A 14 7.03 -8.33 -67.20
N VAL A 15 6.77 -9.54 -67.68
CA VAL A 15 6.87 -10.89 -67.11
C VAL A 15 8.07 -11.61 -67.73
N SER A 16 8.72 -12.54 -66.99
CA SER A 16 9.30 -13.82 -67.50
C SER A 16 9.87 -14.62 -66.31
N ALA A 17 9.25 -15.72 -65.84
CA ALA A 17 9.31 -17.13 -66.31
C ALA A 17 10.69 -17.80 -66.05
N ALA A 18 10.86 -19.05 -65.57
CA ALA A 18 10.00 -20.18 -65.23
C ALA A 18 10.81 -21.32 -64.52
N ALA A 19 10.08 -22.21 -63.82
CA ALA A 19 10.27 -23.67 -63.66
C ALA A 19 11.50 -24.23 -62.87
N ALA A 20 11.47 -25.33 -62.11
CA ALA A 20 10.58 -26.49 -62.07
C ALA A 20 10.67 -27.29 -60.73
N GLY A 21 9.55 -27.95 -60.39
CA GLY A 21 9.36 -29.27 -59.70
C GLY A 21 9.90 -29.51 -58.28
N THR A 22 9.24 -30.24 -57.36
CA THR A 22 7.97 -31.01 -57.39
C THR A 22 7.65 -31.50 -55.96
N ARG A 23 6.38 -31.31 -55.51
CA ARG A 23 5.47 -32.15 -54.67
C ARG A 23 6.00 -32.75 -53.34
N ARG A 24 5.27 -32.81 -52.20
CA ARG A 24 3.84 -32.63 -51.85
C ARG A 24 3.68 -32.78 -50.31
N ARG A 25 2.53 -32.31 -49.78
CA ARG A 25 1.95 -32.50 -48.41
C ARG A 25 2.58 -31.60 -47.35
N GLY A 26 1.87 -30.84 -46.53
CA GLY A 26 0.45 -30.69 -46.22
C GLY A 26 0.39 -30.23 -44.77
N GLY A 27 -0.25 -29.10 -44.48
CA GLY A 27 -0.38 -28.60 -43.11
C GLY A 27 -0.82 -27.14 -43.08
N LEU A 28 -2.09 -26.91 -42.74
CA LEU A 28 -2.64 -25.58 -42.48
C LEU A 28 -1.94 -24.97 -41.24
N PHE A 29 -1.47 -23.74 -41.36
CA PHE A 29 -1.21 -22.86 -40.22
C PHE A 29 -2.35 -21.82 -40.16
N PRO A 30 -3.17 -21.78 -39.09
CA PRO A 30 -4.03 -20.64 -38.87
C PRO A 30 -3.24 -19.51 -38.18
N VAL A 31 -3.44 -18.30 -38.69
CA VAL A 31 -3.06 -17.03 -38.08
C VAL A 31 -3.72 -16.94 -36.70
N ALA A 32 -2.92 -16.87 -35.64
CA ALA A 32 -3.40 -16.66 -34.28
C ALA A 32 -3.78 -15.19 -34.09
N THR A 33 -5.06 -14.91 -34.15
CA THR A 33 -5.67 -13.64 -33.72
C THR A 33 -5.52 -13.53 -32.21
N VAL A 34 -4.80 -12.49 -31.74
CA VAL A 34 -4.68 -12.13 -30.33
C VAL A 34 -6.06 -11.71 -29.82
N LEU A 35 -6.66 -12.56 -28.97
CA LEU A 35 -7.93 -12.29 -28.30
C LEU A 35 -7.69 -11.34 -27.13
N ILE A 36 -8.32 -10.17 -27.19
CA ILE A 36 -8.41 -9.20 -26.09
C ILE A 36 -9.21 -9.84 -24.96
N ALA A 37 -8.60 -10.03 -23.79
CA ALA A 37 -9.24 -10.51 -22.59
C ALA A 37 -10.26 -9.46 -22.08
N LEU A 38 -11.53 -9.69 -22.38
CA LEU A 38 -12.65 -8.99 -21.79
C LEU A 38 -12.80 -9.39 -20.32
N ILE A 39 -12.95 -8.36 -19.49
CA ILE A 39 -13.39 -8.40 -18.10
C ILE A 39 -14.67 -9.25 -18.01
N GLY A 40 -14.56 -10.43 -17.42
CA GLY A 40 -15.68 -11.32 -17.16
C GLY A 40 -16.51 -10.80 -16.00
N CYS A 41 -17.74 -10.37 -16.30
CA CYS A 41 -18.80 -10.23 -15.32
C CYS A 41 -19.06 -11.60 -14.67
N ALA A 42 -18.79 -11.74 -13.38
CA ALA A 42 -19.30 -12.86 -12.61
C ALA A 42 -20.83 -12.73 -12.52
N GLY A 43 -21.54 -13.46 -13.39
CA GLY A 43 -22.99 -13.68 -13.25
C GLY A 43 -23.31 -14.57 -12.04
N PRO A 44 -24.58 -14.61 -11.58
CA PRO A 44 -24.96 -15.38 -10.42
C PRO A 44 -24.80 -16.88 -10.73
N ALA A 45 -23.74 -17.49 -10.20
CA ALA A 45 -23.43 -18.90 -10.40
C ALA A 45 -24.17 -19.81 -9.40
N ILE A 46 -25.45 -19.55 -9.12
CA ILE A 46 -26.31 -20.57 -8.52
C ILE A 46 -26.83 -21.41 -9.68
N ARG A 47 -26.35 -22.66 -9.81
CA ARG A 47 -26.96 -23.64 -10.73
C ARG A 47 -28.42 -23.84 -10.31
N SER A 48 -29.35 -23.23 -11.04
CA SER A 48 -30.79 -23.25 -10.77
C SER A 48 -31.36 -24.65 -10.99
N GLN A 49 -31.29 -25.52 -9.97
CA GLN A 49 -32.00 -26.79 -9.97
C GLN A 49 -33.41 -26.68 -9.34
N SER A 50 -33.80 -25.50 -8.80
CA SER A 50 -35.13 -25.25 -8.22
C SER A 50 -35.90 -24.13 -8.95
N PRO A 51 -37.16 -24.36 -9.37
CA PRO A 51 -38.04 -23.34 -9.97
C PRO A 51 -38.24 -22.10 -9.09
N GLU A 52 -38.18 -22.28 -7.77
CA GLU A 52 -38.35 -21.21 -6.79
C GLU A 52 -37.20 -20.20 -6.84
N VAL A 53 -35.95 -20.67 -6.96
CA VAL A 53 -34.77 -19.81 -7.07
C VAL A 53 -34.79 -19.04 -8.39
N ALA A 54 -35.25 -19.67 -9.47
CA ALA A 54 -35.42 -19.01 -10.76
C ALA A 54 -36.46 -17.87 -10.69
N ALA A 55 -37.56 -18.07 -9.96
CA ALA A 55 -38.57 -17.03 -9.73
C ALA A 55 -38.00 -15.84 -8.93
N LEU A 56 -37.22 -16.12 -7.88
CA LEU A 56 -36.55 -15.09 -7.10
C LEU A 56 -35.53 -14.28 -7.92
N ILE A 57 -34.74 -14.94 -8.78
CA ILE A 57 -33.80 -14.28 -9.70
C ILE A 57 -34.55 -13.39 -10.71
N GLY A 58 -35.70 -13.87 -11.23
CA GLY A 58 -36.56 -13.07 -12.10
C GLY A 58 -37.02 -11.78 -11.43
N MET A 59 -37.45 -11.85 -10.17
CA MET A 59 -37.86 -10.66 -9.39
C MET A 59 -36.68 -9.72 -9.09
N GLU A 60 -35.46 -10.23 -8.91
CA GLU A 60 -34.27 -9.38 -8.75
C GLU A 60 -33.98 -8.56 -10.01
N SER A 61 -34.30 -9.07 -11.21
CA SER A 61 -34.04 -8.37 -12.48
C SER A 61 -34.86 -7.09 -12.69
N ASP A 62 -35.98 -6.97 -11.98
CA ASP A 62 -36.84 -5.77 -11.97
C ASP A 62 -36.32 -4.68 -11.02
N ILE A 63 -35.37 -5.02 -10.15
CA ILE A 63 -34.75 -4.08 -9.23
C ILE A 63 -33.75 -3.22 -10.01
N ARG A 64 -33.79 -1.90 -9.77
CA ARG A 64 -32.82 -0.96 -10.32
C ARG A 64 -32.01 -0.34 -9.21
N LEU A 65 -30.71 -0.55 -9.26
CA LEU A 65 -29.74 -0.10 -8.27
C LEU A 65 -29.15 1.25 -8.67
N VAL A 66 -28.51 1.95 -7.71
CA VAL A 66 -27.75 3.16 -8.01
C VAL A 66 -26.65 2.87 -9.06
N GLY A 67 -26.01 1.71 -8.96
CA GLY A 67 -24.95 1.27 -9.88
C GLY A 67 -25.40 1.07 -11.32
N ASP A 68 -26.70 0.91 -11.59
CA ASP A 68 -27.27 0.81 -12.94
C ASP A 68 -27.39 2.17 -13.61
N TYR A 69 -27.51 3.24 -12.82
CA TYR A 69 -27.71 4.61 -13.32
C TYR A 69 -26.44 5.46 -13.29
N ALA A 70 -25.50 5.14 -12.39
CA ALA A 70 -24.36 6.01 -12.12
C ALA A 70 -23.05 5.25 -11.88
N ALA A 71 -21.96 5.88 -12.31
CA ALA A 71 -20.60 5.43 -12.11
C ALA A 71 -19.88 6.30 -11.07
N PRO A 72 -18.93 5.74 -10.29
CA PRO A 72 -18.16 6.52 -9.33
C PRO A 72 -17.25 7.54 -10.02
N TRP A 73 -17.03 8.66 -9.34
CA TRP A 73 -16.13 9.73 -9.78
C TRP A 73 -15.22 10.17 -8.62
N GLY A 74 -13.98 10.53 -8.95
CA GLY A 74 -12.99 10.98 -7.97
C GLY A 74 -12.34 9.86 -7.16
N THR A 75 -12.51 8.59 -7.56
CA THR A 75 -12.04 7.41 -6.82
C THR A 75 -10.62 6.95 -7.13
N HIS A 76 -9.93 7.59 -8.08
CA HIS A 76 -8.55 7.27 -8.41
C HIS A 76 -7.58 8.20 -7.67
N PRO A 77 -6.41 7.71 -7.21
CA PRO A 77 -5.35 8.57 -6.71
C PRO A 77 -4.92 9.60 -7.77
N LEU A 78 -4.60 10.82 -7.35
CA LEU A 78 -4.10 11.87 -8.24
C LEU A 78 -2.59 12.03 -8.01
N ARG A 79 -1.80 11.76 -9.05
CA ARG A 79 -0.34 11.93 -9.01
C ARG A 79 0.02 13.42 -9.14
N ILE A 80 0.87 13.88 -8.24
CA ILE A 80 1.43 15.23 -8.25
C ILE A 80 2.94 15.15 -8.13
N GLU A 81 3.66 16.00 -8.84
CA GLU A 81 5.11 15.88 -8.97
C GLU A 81 5.80 17.22 -9.29
N ARG A 82 7.12 17.29 -9.04
CA ARG A 82 7.97 18.46 -9.26
C ARG A 82 9.46 18.06 -9.18
N ALA A 83 10.33 18.79 -9.88
CA ALA A 83 11.76 18.78 -9.58
C ALA A 83 12.06 19.52 -8.26
N ALA A 84 12.97 19.00 -7.44
CA ALA A 84 13.31 19.57 -6.14
C ALA A 84 14.81 19.49 -5.84
N LEU A 85 15.22 20.21 -4.79
CA LEU A 85 16.57 20.20 -4.24
C LEU A 85 16.60 19.40 -2.94
N VAL A 86 17.56 18.49 -2.84
CA VAL A 86 17.96 17.85 -1.59
C VAL A 86 19.27 18.46 -1.12
N THR A 87 19.38 18.67 0.19
CA THR A 87 20.58 19.23 0.85
C THR A 87 21.06 18.34 1.99
N GLY A 88 22.26 18.57 2.51
CA GLY A 88 22.78 17.84 3.67
C GLY A 88 23.45 16.50 3.32
N LEU A 89 23.71 16.26 2.03
CA LEU A 89 24.37 15.04 1.60
C LEU A 89 25.85 15.04 2.00
N ALA A 90 26.37 13.87 2.37
CA ALA A 90 27.75 13.66 2.80
C ALA A 90 28.72 13.53 1.60
N GLY A 91 28.67 14.50 0.68
CA GLY A 91 29.50 14.50 -0.54
C GLY A 91 29.04 13.49 -1.60
N THR A 92 27.81 12.99 -1.50
CA THR A 92 27.24 11.97 -2.40
C THR A 92 26.37 12.56 -3.51
N GLY A 93 26.17 13.88 -3.51
CA GLY A 93 25.47 14.63 -4.56
C GLY A 93 26.35 14.95 -5.76
N SER A 94 25.76 15.53 -6.80
CA SER A 94 26.46 15.89 -8.04
C SER A 94 25.85 17.11 -8.72
N ASP A 95 26.59 17.73 -9.66
CA ASP A 95 26.05 18.74 -10.57
C ASP A 95 25.14 18.05 -11.60
N PRO A 96 23.82 18.26 -11.57
CA PRO A 96 22.89 17.55 -12.46
C PRO A 96 23.10 17.98 -13.91
N PRO A 97 23.04 17.10 -14.92
CA PRO A 97 23.24 17.53 -16.30
C PRO A 97 22.16 18.52 -16.78
N PRO A 98 22.44 19.29 -17.86
CA PRO A 98 21.46 20.16 -18.48
C PRO A 98 20.22 19.36 -18.95
N GLY A 99 19.03 19.82 -18.57
CA GLY A 99 17.78 19.16 -18.94
C GLY A 99 16.55 19.89 -18.41
N THR A 100 15.37 19.39 -18.76
CA THR A 100 14.07 19.99 -18.35
C THR A 100 13.95 20.09 -16.83
N GLN A 101 14.32 19.04 -16.10
CA GLN A 101 14.22 19.01 -14.63
C GLN A 101 15.16 20.03 -13.99
N ARG A 102 16.40 20.16 -14.49
CA ARG A 102 17.36 21.20 -14.05
C ARG A 102 16.79 22.60 -14.31
N ALA A 103 16.25 22.84 -15.50
CA ALA A 103 15.66 24.14 -15.84
C ALA A 103 14.48 24.49 -14.93
N LEU A 104 13.60 23.53 -14.64
CA LEU A 104 12.46 23.72 -13.72
C LEU A 104 12.92 24.05 -12.30
N LEU A 105 13.90 23.31 -11.76
CA LEU A 105 14.45 23.56 -10.43
C LEU A 105 15.15 24.93 -10.37
N MET A 106 15.96 25.26 -11.38
CA MET A 106 16.63 26.56 -11.48
C MET A 106 15.64 27.73 -11.50
N ALA A 107 14.55 27.60 -12.26
CA ALA A 107 13.49 28.61 -12.29
C ALA A 107 12.81 28.75 -10.92
N ASP A 108 12.56 27.65 -10.21
CA ASP A 108 11.99 27.66 -8.85
C ASP A 108 12.93 28.35 -7.85
N MET A 109 14.23 28.02 -7.88
CA MET A 109 15.27 28.62 -7.03
C MET A 109 15.40 30.13 -7.28
N GLN A 110 15.42 30.56 -8.55
CA GLN A 110 15.46 31.97 -8.92
C GLN A 110 14.20 32.72 -8.48
N ALA A 111 13.02 32.13 -8.67
CA ALA A 111 11.75 32.72 -8.24
C ALA A 111 11.68 32.90 -6.71
N ARG A 112 12.40 32.08 -5.94
CA ARG A 112 12.54 32.19 -4.48
C ARG A 112 13.69 33.08 -4.02
N GLY A 113 14.47 33.64 -4.95
CA GLY A 113 15.60 34.51 -4.62
C GLY A 113 16.80 33.76 -4.00
N VAL A 114 16.99 32.49 -4.30
CA VAL A 114 18.16 31.72 -3.85
C VAL A 114 19.44 32.36 -4.41
N ALA A 115 20.41 32.65 -3.56
CA ALA A 115 21.70 33.20 -3.95
C ALA A 115 22.55 32.16 -4.69
N GLU A 116 23.23 32.58 -5.77
CA GLU A 116 24.12 31.74 -6.58
C GLU A 116 23.57 30.32 -6.88
N PRO A 117 22.36 30.17 -7.46
CA PRO A 117 21.65 28.88 -7.53
C PRO A 117 22.43 27.82 -8.31
N ASN A 118 23.20 28.20 -9.32
CA ASN A 118 24.07 27.28 -10.06
C ASN A 118 25.18 26.68 -9.19
N LYS A 119 25.78 27.50 -8.32
CA LYS A 119 26.86 27.07 -7.43
C LYS A 119 26.33 26.17 -6.32
N LEU A 120 25.15 26.50 -5.79
CA LEU A 120 24.47 25.64 -4.82
C LEU A 120 24.16 24.28 -5.44
N LEU A 121 23.57 24.27 -6.64
CA LEU A 121 23.16 23.04 -7.33
C LEU A 121 24.34 22.14 -7.76
N ALA A 122 25.51 22.74 -8.01
CA ALA A 122 26.73 22.02 -8.34
C ALA A 122 27.49 21.48 -7.11
N SER A 123 27.01 21.77 -5.89
CA SER A 123 27.67 21.31 -4.66
C SER A 123 27.51 19.81 -4.47
N PRO A 124 28.55 19.07 -4.06
CA PRO A 124 28.45 17.64 -3.74
C PRO A 124 27.61 17.37 -2.48
N THR A 125 27.23 18.41 -1.74
CA THR A 125 26.31 18.33 -0.59
C THR A 125 24.83 18.47 -0.97
N THR A 126 24.54 18.59 -2.27
CA THR A 126 23.19 18.77 -2.80
C THR A 126 22.91 17.83 -3.97
N ALA A 127 21.64 17.52 -4.21
CA ALA A 127 21.22 16.77 -5.38
C ALA A 127 19.92 17.31 -5.96
N LEU A 128 19.80 17.25 -7.29
CA LEU A 128 18.52 17.39 -7.97
C LEU A 128 17.78 16.06 -7.90
N VAL A 129 16.51 16.13 -7.47
CA VAL A 129 15.64 14.96 -7.38
C VAL A 129 14.31 15.21 -8.07
N TRP A 130 13.68 14.13 -8.51
CA TRP A 130 12.28 14.11 -8.92
C TRP A 130 11.43 13.68 -7.73
N VAL A 131 10.47 14.52 -7.38
CA VAL A 131 9.58 14.30 -6.24
C VAL A 131 8.18 14.04 -6.76
N HIS A 132 7.56 12.96 -6.31
CA HIS A 132 6.17 12.67 -6.62
C HIS A 132 5.42 12.17 -5.40
N GLY A 133 4.10 12.35 -5.41
CA GLY A 133 3.19 11.88 -4.38
C GLY A 133 1.83 11.54 -4.98
N TYR A 134 1.05 10.75 -4.26
CA TYR A 134 -0.31 10.38 -4.67
C TYR A 134 -1.30 10.93 -3.66
N LEU A 135 -2.16 11.84 -4.11
CA LEU A 135 -3.27 12.33 -3.32
C LEU A 135 -4.40 11.29 -3.33
N PRO A 136 -4.74 10.63 -2.21
CA PRO A 136 -5.81 9.66 -2.18
C PRO A 136 -7.18 10.30 -2.50
N PRO A 137 -8.15 9.51 -2.97
CA PRO A 137 -9.53 9.94 -3.07
C PRO A 137 -10.06 10.48 -1.74
N GLY A 138 -10.83 11.56 -1.78
CA GLY A 138 -11.45 12.12 -0.56
C GLY A 138 -10.49 12.89 0.36
N ILE A 139 -9.20 13.01 0.00
CA ILE A 139 -8.24 13.79 0.78
C ILE A 139 -8.73 15.22 0.98
N ARG A 140 -8.57 15.74 2.20
CA ARG A 140 -8.94 17.08 2.59
C ARG A 140 -7.70 17.98 2.61
N LYS A 141 -7.93 19.28 2.46
CA LYS A 141 -6.87 20.28 2.65
C LYS A 141 -6.30 20.16 4.07
N GLY A 142 -4.99 20.04 4.18
CA GLY A 142 -4.27 19.86 5.44
C GLY A 142 -3.90 18.40 5.74
N ASP A 143 -4.52 17.43 5.08
CA ASP A 143 -4.18 16.02 5.26
C ASP A 143 -2.77 15.74 4.76
N ARG A 144 -2.07 14.82 5.44
CA ARG A 144 -0.74 14.38 5.08
C ARG A 144 -0.76 13.25 4.06
N PHE A 145 0.27 13.18 3.23
CA PHE A 145 0.48 12.08 2.28
C PHE A 145 1.97 11.77 2.14
N ASP A 146 2.27 10.58 1.65
CA ASP A 146 3.66 10.14 1.44
C ASP A 146 4.26 10.74 0.17
N VAL A 147 5.55 11.05 0.29
CA VAL A 147 6.33 11.63 -0.79
C VAL A 147 7.44 10.67 -1.16
N MET A 148 7.54 10.36 -2.44
CA MET A 148 8.62 9.57 -3.02
C MET A 148 9.60 10.51 -3.71
N VAL A 149 10.88 10.22 -3.52
CA VAL A 149 12.00 11.01 -4.00
C VAL A 149 12.94 10.09 -4.76
N GLU A 150 13.25 10.42 -6.00
CA GLU A 150 14.18 9.65 -6.81
C GLU A 150 15.16 10.55 -7.54
N VAL A 151 16.41 10.12 -7.66
CA VAL A 151 17.37 10.79 -8.54
C VAL A 151 17.04 10.41 -10.00
N PRO A 152 16.94 11.38 -10.92
CA PRO A 152 16.81 11.08 -12.35
C PRO A 152 17.95 10.22 -12.89
N ALA A 153 17.68 9.40 -13.91
CA ALA A 153 18.63 8.39 -14.42
C ALA A 153 19.95 8.97 -14.95
N ASP A 154 19.92 10.17 -15.54
CA ASP A 154 21.11 10.86 -16.04
C ASP A 154 21.69 11.73 -14.91
N ASN A 155 22.23 11.12 -13.85
CA ASN A 155 22.80 11.89 -12.73
C ASN A 155 23.86 11.09 -11.96
N ASP A 156 24.94 11.76 -11.54
CA ASP A 156 26.07 11.12 -10.84
C ASP A 156 25.89 11.06 -9.31
N THR A 157 24.71 11.42 -8.78
CA THR A 157 24.40 11.31 -7.34
C THR A 157 24.40 9.84 -6.95
N THR A 158 25.19 9.50 -5.92
CA THR A 158 25.41 8.10 -5.50
C THR A 158 24.56 7.68 -4.31
N SER A 159 24.10 8.64 -3.49
CA SER A 159 23.27 8.37 -2.33
C SER A 159 22.48 9.59 -1.88
N LEU A 160 21.25 9.36 -1.42
CA LEU A 160 20.37 10.32 -0.76
C LEU A 160 20.39 10.22 0.78
N SER A 161 21.20 9.32 1.35
CA SER A 161 21.29 9.11 2.80
C SER A 161 21.72 10.40 3.53
N GLY A 162 21.05 10.69 4.66
CA GLY A 162 21.27 11.92 5.43
C GLY A 162 20.70 13.19 4.77
N GLY A 163 20.07 13.06 3.60
CA GLY A 163 19.51 14.19 2.87
C GLY A 163 18.25 14.77 3.51
N TRP A 164 18.02 16.05 3.26
CA TRP A 164 16.80 16.78 3.59
C TRP A 164 16.14 17.31 2.32
N LEU A 165 14.86 17.01 2.14
CA LEU A 165 14.05 17.56 1.05
C LEU A 165 13.65 19.00 1.37
N MET A 166 14.10 19.94 0.53
CA MET A 166 13.74 21.35 0.66
C MET A 166 12.25 21.59 0.33
N PRO A 167 11.62 22.66 0.89
CA PRO A 167 10.20 22.93 0.70
C PRO A 167 9.77 23.00 -0.76
N THR A 168 9.04 21.98 -1.21
CA THR A 168 8.70 21.73 -2.62
C THR A 168 7.20 21.85 -2.84
N ARG A 169 6.78 22.63 -3.83
CA ARG A 169 5.38 22.79 -4.22
C ARG A 169 5.06 21.79 -5.34
N LEU A 170 4.20 20.81 -5.06
CA LEU A 170 3.81 19.76 -5.99
C LEU A 170 2.54 20.16 -6.76
N ALA A 171 2.52 19.84 -8.05
CA ALA A 171 1.40 20.13 -8.94
C ALA A 171 1.10 18.93 -9.84
N GLU A 172 -0.09 18.90 -10.43
CA GLU A 172 -0.38 17.95 -11.51
C GLU A 172 0.39 18.36 -12.77
N MET A 173 1.18 17.43 -13.32
CA MET A 173 1.89 17.66 -14.57
C MET A 173 1.06 17.12 -15.73
N ALA A 174 0.50 18.03 -16.53
CA ALA A 174 -0.14 17.68 -17.79
C ALA A 174 0.79 18.04 -18.97
N ILE A 175 1.19 17.02 -19.75
CA ILE A 175 1.94 17.23 -20.99
C ILE A 175 0.92 17.58 -22.09
N LEU A 176 0.69 18.87 -22.32
CA LEU A 176 -0.13 19.38 -23.43
C LEU A 176 0.78 19.94 -24.52
N GLY A 177 0.94 19.19 -25.62
CA GLY A 177 1.58 19.67 -26.86
C GLY A 177 3.02 20.14 -26.70
N GLN A 178 3.94 19.24 -26.35
CA GLN A 178 5.39 19.47 -26.13
C GLN A 178 5.75 20.59 -25.13
N ARG A 179 4.78 21.23 -24.46
CA ARG A 179 5.01 22.23 -23.43
C ARG A 179 4.42 21.74 -22.10
N VAL A 180 5.28 21.59 -21.12
CA VAL A 180 4.86 21.40 -19.72
C VAL A 180 4.18 22.69 -19.28
N ARG A 181 2.90 22.62 -18.91
CA ARG A 181 2.23 23.72 -18.19
C ARG A 181 2.14 23.33 -16.73
N ASP A 182 2.57 24.23 -15.85
CA ASP A 182 2.35 24.08 -14.42
C ASP A 182 0.84 24.10 -14.16
N GLY A 183 0.32 23.00 -13.62
CA GLY A 183 -1.00 22.98 -12.99
C GLY A 183 -1.04 23.83 -11.73
N HIS A 184 -2.21 23.98 -11.12
CA HIS A 184 -2.31 24.58 -9.80
C HIS A 184 -1.53 23.74 -8.78
N VAL A 185 -0.90 24.39 -7.79
CA VAL A 185 -0.22 23.68 -6.70
C VAL A 185 -1.27 22.94 -5.87
N LEU A 186 -1.12 21.62 -5.76
CA LEU A 186 -2.06 20.73 -5.10
C LEU A 186 -1.53 20.20 -3.76
N GLY A 187 -0.21 20.23 -3.54
CA GLY A 187 0.40 19.84 -2.27
C GLY A 187 1.76 20.50 -2.04
N ASP A 188 2.20 20.51 -0.80
CA ASP A 188 3.58 20.83 -0.41
C ASP A 188 4.28 19.56 0.08
N ALA A 189 5.60 19.52 0.00
CA ALA A 189 6.43 18.43 0.51
C ALA A 189 7.74 18.96 1.11
N GLU A 190 8.14 18.45 2.27
CA GLU A 190 9.41 18.73 2.93
C GLU A 190 9.73 17.62 3.96
N GLY A 191 11.01 17.47 4.32
CA GLY A 191 11.42 16.64 5.46
C GLY A 191 12.66 15.79 5.23
N PRO A 192 13.08 15.04 6.26
CA PRO A 192 14.27 14.18 6.19
C PRO A 192 14.01 12.97 5.29
N LEU A 193 15.02 12.57 4.53
CA LEU A 193 14.92 11.46 3.59
C LEU A 193 15.15 10.12 4.29
N LEU A 194 14.15 9.25 4.21
CA LEU A 194 14.28 7.84 4.53
C LEU A 194 14.65 7.09 3.26
N VAL A 195 15.92 6.70 3.13
CA VAL A 195 16.37 5.87 2.00
C VAL A 195 15.81 4.47 2.16
N ASP A 196 15.28 3.90 1.08
CA ASP A 196 14.70 2.56 1.13
C ASP A 196 15.81 1.56 1.53
N PRO A 197 15.63 0.79 2.63
CA PRO A 197 16.64 -0.15 3.06
C PRO A 197 16.81 -1.25 2.03
N VAL A 198 18.05 -1.68 1.83
CA VAL A 198 18.37 -2.90 1.10
C VAL A 198 17.95 -4.08 1.96
N SER A 199 16.67 -4.45 1.91
CA SER A 199 16.19 -5.68 2.52
C SER A 199 16.68 -6.86 1.69
N GLY A 200 17.66 -7.61 2.21
CA GLY A 200 18.04 -8.94 1.71
C GLY A 200 18.80 -8.97 0.38
N GLY A 201 20.11 -9.23 0.46
CA GLY A 201 20.92 -9.95 -0.56
C GLY A 201 21.13 -9.35 -1.94
N THR A 202 20.29 -8.41 -2.39
CA THR A 202 20.46 -7.72 -3.68
C THR A 202 21.01 -6.34 -3.44
N LEU A 203 22.31 -6.17 -3.70
CA LEU A 203 23.01 -4.89 -3.76
C LEU A 203 22.49 -4.06 -4.95
N ASP A 204 21.21 -3.67 -4.94
CA ASP A 204 20.71 -2.73 -5.94
C ASP A 204 21.29 -1.36 -5.62
N SER A 205 22.32 -0.98 -6.37
CA SER A 205 22.90 0.37 -6.37
C SER A 205 21.83 1.47 -6.48
N LYS A 206 20.65 1.18 -7.07
CA LYS A 206 19.55 2.14 -7.22
C LYS A 206 18.77 2.39 -5.93
N SER A 207 18.85 1.55 -4.91
CA SER A 207 18.13 1.76 -3.64
C SER A 207 18.65 2.99 -2.89
N LYS A 208 19.94 3.32 -3.02
CA LYS A 208 20.56 4.49 -2.36
C LYS A 208 20.13 5.83 -2.99
N VAL A 209 19.63 5.82 -4.22
CA VAL A 209 19.17 7.01 -4.95
C VAL A 209 17.64 7.13 -4.98
N ARG A 210 16.96 6.33 -4.16
CA ARG A 210 15.52 6.39 -3.90
C ARG A 210 15.28 6.58 -2.41
N ALA A 211 14.39 7.50 -2.10
CA ALA A 211 14.03 7.80 -0.73
C ALA A 211 12.55 8.14 -0.63
N ARG A 212 12.06 8.17 0.60
CA ARG A 212 10.71 8.58 0.96
C ARG A 212 10.78 9.64 2.03
N VAL A 213 9.73 10.45 2.09
CA VAL A 213 9.45 11.29 3.27
C VAL A 213 8.08 10.85 3.80
N PRO A 214 8.05 9.92 4.77
CA PRO A 214 6.80 9.39 5.32
C PRO A 214 5.95 10.53 5.92
N GLY A 215 4.74 10.72 5.40
CA GLY A 215 3.85 11.82 5.80
C GLY A 215 4.41 13.23 5.59
N GLY A 216 5.46 13.39 4.77
CA GLY A 216 6.12 14.68 4.52
C GLY A 216 5.33 15.62 3.59
N GLY A 217 4.33 15.09 2.89
CA GLY A 217 3.43 15.84 2.04
C GLY A 217 2.26 16.44 2.81
N VAL A 218 1.81 17.64 2.44
CA VAL A 218 0.58 18.28 2.96
C VAL A 218 -0.32 18.71 1.81
N SER A 219 -1.56 18.23 1.77
CA SER A 219 -2.50 18.57 0.71
C SER A 219 -2.97 20.03 0.81
N ARG A 220 -2.93 20.77 -0.30
CA ARG A 220 -3.49 22.13 -0.41
C ARG A 220 -4.94 22.16 -0.90
N THR A 221 -5.48 21.01 -1.29
CA THR A 221 -6.79 20.90 -1.90
C THR A 221 -7.66 19.85 -1.21
N THR A 222 -8.97 19.98 -1.36
CA THR A 222 -9.93 18.94 -0.97
C THR A 222 -10.44 18.27 -2.23
N ARG A 223 -10.27 16.95 -2.34
CA ARG A 223 -10.78 16.16 -3.46
C ARG A 223 -12.19 15.68 -3.15
N GLN A 224 -13.15 16.13 -3.95
CA GLN A 224 -14.52 15.63 -3.89
C GLN A 224 -14.61 14.21 -4.43
N ILE A 225 -15.53 13.44 -3.89
CA ILE A 225 -15.94 12.13 -4.41
C ILE A 225 -17.41 12.26 -4.81
N GLY A 226 -17.81 11.56 -5.86
CA GLY A 226 -19.18 11.68 -6.34
C GLY A 226 -19.62 10.53 -7.22
N LEU A 227 -20.80 10.69 -7.80
CA LEU A 227 -21.36 9.82 -8.82
C LEU A 227 -21.65 10.64 -10.08
N ILE A 228 -21.32 10.07 -11.24
CA ILE A 228 -21.72 10.59 -12.54
C ILE A 228 -22.85 9.73 -13.09
N ILE A 229 -23.97 10.35 -13.43
CA ILE A 229 -25.11 9.68 -14.08
C ILE A 229 -24.77 9.42 -15.55
N ALA A 230 -25.04 8.19 -15.98
CA ALA A 230 -24.85 7.75 -17.36
C ALA A 230 -25.65 8.63 -18.34
N PRO A 231 -25.10 9.00 -19.51
CA PRO A 231 -25.73 9.91 -20.47
C PRO A 231 -27.22 9.62 -20.76
N GLU A 232 -27.57 8.35 -20.95
CA GLU A 232 -28.90 7.82 -21.24
C GLU A 232 -29.92 7.98 -20.11
N HIS A 233 -29.44 8.27 -18.90
CA HIS A 233 -30.26 8.37 -17.69
C HIS A 233 -30.27 9.80 -17.10
N ARG A 234 -29.60 10.76 -17.75
CA ARG A 234 -29.50 12.14 -17.25
C ARG A 234 -30.86 12.80 -17.18
N SER A 235 -31.25 13.15 -15.96
CA SER A 235 -32.45 13.91 -15.66
C SER A 235 -32.34 14.49 -14.26
N ILE A 236 -32.80 15.74 -14.08
CA ILE A 236 -32.90 16.36 -12.74
C ILE A 236 -33.73 15.49 -11.80
N ALA A 237 -34.82 14.89 -12.29
CA ALA A 237 -35.70 14.05 -11.49
C ALA A 237 -35.01 12.75 -11.03
N LEU A 238 -34.25 12.10 -11.90
CA LEU A 238 -33.49 10.90 -11.53
C LEU A 238 -32.34 11.24 -10.58
N SER A 239 -31.58 12.31 -10.85
CA SER A 239 -30.50 12.77 -9.99
C SER A 239 -30.99 13.04 -8.56
N LYS A 240 -32.13 13.72 -8.43
CA LYS A 240 -32.80 13.92 -7.14
C LYS A 240 -33.22 12.59 -6.50
N ARG A 241 -33.88 11.69 -7.25
CA ARG A 241 -34.34 10.39 -6.74
C ARG A 241 -33.18 9.51 -6.22
N VAL A 242 -32.06 9.48 -6.96
CA VAL A 242 -30.85 8.76 -6.55
C VAL A 242 -30.30 9.37 -5.26
N GLY A 243 -30.15 10.69 -5.21
CA GLY A 243 -29.70 11.40 -4.00
C GLY A 243 -30.59 11.14 -2.79
N ASP A 244 -31.91 11.28 -2.93
CA ASP A 244 -32.89 11.03 -1.87
C ASP A 244 -32.85 9.57 -1.39
N THR A 245 -32.60 8.63 -2.30
CA THR A 245 -32.49 7.20 -1.97
C THR A 245 -31.22 6.90 -1.17
N ILE A 246 -30.06 7.42 -1.59
CA ILE A 246 -28.81 7.31 -0.83
C ILE A 246 -28.99 7.94 0.56
N ASN A 247 -29.60 9.12 0.60
CA ASN A 247 -29.85 9.86 1.84
C ASN A 247 -30.81 9.14 2.79
N ARG A 248 -31.72 8.29 2.33
CA ARG A 248 -32.54 7.46 3.25
C ARG A 248 -31.68 6.45 4.00
N ARG A 249 -30.68 5.87 3.34
CA ARG A 249 -29.76 4.86 3.90
C ARG A 249 -28.61 5.48 4.70
N PHE A 250 -28.06 6.60 4.25
CA PHE A 250 -26.88 7.24 4.80
C PHE A 250 -27.16 8.68 5.22
N HIS A 251 -26.82 8.98 6.47
CA HIS A 251 -26.94 10.30 7.06
C HIS A 251 -25.63 10.64 7.77
N ALA A 252 -25.17 11.87 7.60
CA ALA A 252 -24.08 12.45 8.37
C ALA A 252 -24.65 13.45 9.38
N VAL A 253 -23.99 13.60 10.53
CA VAL A 253 -24.27 14.69 11.47
C VAL A 253 -23.31 15.83 11.14
N ILE A 254 -23.83 16.90 10.53
CA ILE A 254 -23.02 18.08 10.17
C ILE A 254 -23.51 19.24 11.02
N LYS A 255 -22.62 19.82 11.85
CA LYS A 255 -22.94 20.96 12.73
C LYS A 255 -24.19 20.71 13.60
N GLY A 256 -24.31 19.51 14.16
CA GLY A 256 -25.43 19.11 15.04
C GLY A 256 -26.75 18.81 14.31
N SER A 257 -26.80 18.87 12.97
CA SER A 257 -27.99 18.53 12.19
C SER A 257 -27.78 17.27 11.37
N LYS A 258 -28.77 16.37 11.37
CA LYS A 258 -28.78 15.17 10.53
C LYS A 258 -29.03 15.57 9.07
N ARG A 259 -28.03 15.38 8.21
CA ARG A 259 -28.08 15.67 6.77
C ARG A 259 -27.77 14.42 5.98
N GLY A 260 -28.41 14.24 4.84
CA GLY A 260 -28.04 13.20 3.89
C GLY A 260 -26.63 13.41 3.31
N VAL A 261 -25.94 12.31 3.02
CA VAL A 261 -24.55 12.31 2.48
C VAL A 261 -24.45 12.62 0.99
N ALA A 262 -25.54 12.51 0.24
CA ALA A 262 -25.58 12.74 -1.20
C ALA A 262 -26.24 14.09 -1.52
N THR A 263 -25.53 14.93 -2.26
CA THR A 263 -26.04 16.22 -2.76
C THR A 263 -26.08 16.21 -4.29
N PRO A 264 -27.28 16.10 -4.90
CA PRO A 264 -27.44 16.28 -6.34
C PRO A 264 -27.06 17.72 -6.74
N LYS A 265 -25.98 17.89 -7.50
CA LYS A 265 -25.53 19.22 -7.95
C LYS A 265 -26.11 19.59 -9.31
N THR A 266 -26.21 18.59 -10.20
CA THR A 266 -26.70 18.74 -11.57
C THR A 266 -27.45 17.48 -12.00
N GLU A 267 -28.03 17.49 -13.20
CA GLU A 267 -28.60 16.27 -13.81
C GLU A 267 -27.58 15.16 -14.08
N ARG A 268 -26.28 15.49 -14.09
CA ARG A 268 -25.19 14.56 -14.42
C ARG A 268 -24.30 14.18 -13.24
N PHE A 269 -24.32 14.93 -12.14
CA PHE A 269 -23.34 14.79 -11.06
C PHE A 269 -23.99 14.91 -9.68
N LEU A 270 -23.66 13.95 -8.81
CA LEU A 270 -23.98 13.94 -7.39
C LEU A 270 -22.67 13.99 -6.60
N ASP A 271 -22.60 14.93 -5.67
CA ASP A 271 -21.51 15.07 -4.71
C ASP A 271 -21.79 14.13 -3.52
N LEU A 272 -20.78 13.38 -3.09
CA LEU A 272 -20.88 12.43 -1.98
C LEU A 272 -19.96 12.84 -0.85
N GLU A 273 -20.54 13.00 0.33
CA GLU A 273 -19.80 13.03 1.58
C GLU A 273 -19.54 11.59 2.05
N ILE A 274 -18.37 11.34 2.63
CA ILE A 274 -18.02 10.02 3.17
C ILE A 274 -18.65 9.88 4.56
N ALA A 275 -19.46 8.84 4.76
CA ALA A 275 -19.98 8.52 6.08
C ALA A 275 -18.84 8.08 7.02
N PRO A 276 -18.84 8.48 8.32
CA PRO A 276 -17.71 8.23 9.23
C PRO A 276 -17.27 6.76 9.28
N ALA A 277 -18.24 5.82 9.31
CA ALA A 277 -17.98 4.38 9.30
C ALA A 277 -17.17 3.89 8.09
N TYR A 278 -17.07 4.66 7.01
CA TYR A 278 -16.34 4.26 5.79
C TYR A 278 -15.15 5.15 5.47
N GLU A 279 -14.73 6.05 6.38
CA GLU A 279 -13.63 7.00 6.15
C GLU A 279 -12.34 6.31 5.68
N HIS A 280 -12.12 5.07 6.13
CA HIS A 280 -10.93 4.28 5.80
C HIS A 280 -11.19 3.11 4.85
N ASN A 281 -12.40 2.99 4.31
CA ASN A 281 -12.74 1.98 3.29
C ASN A 281 -13.69 2.56 2.23
N LEU A 282 -13.16 3.54 1.50
CA LEU A 282 -13.88 4.16 0.39
C LEU A 282 -14.31 3.16 -0.70
N PRO A 283 -13.49 2.18 -1.11
CA PRO A 283 -13.92 1.17 -2.07
C PRO A 283 -15.19 0.44 -1.64
N ARG A 284 -15.29 0.04 -0.37
CA ARG A 284 -16.51 -0.55 0.20
C ARG A 284 -17.68 0.43 0.17
N TYR A 285 -17.47 1.67 0.61
CA TYR A 285 -18.52 2.71 0.60
C TYR A 285 -19.18 2.86 -0.77
N ILE A 286 -18.36 2.95 -1.82
CA ILE A 286 -18.82 3.08 -3.20
C ILE A 286 -19.58 1.82 -3.65
N ARG A 287 -19.07 0.62 -3.34
CA ARG A 287 -19.78 -0.63 -3.66
C ARG A 287 -21.15 -0.68 -2.99
N VAL A 288 -21.23 -0.32 -1.71
CA VAL A 288 -22.49 -0.32 -0.93
C VAL A 288 -23.47 0.70 -1.47
N ILE A 289 -23.03 1.93 -1.74
CA ILE A 289 -23.86 2.97 -2.39
C ILE A 289 -24.42 2.46 -3.72
N ARG A 290 -23.58 1.83 -4.55
CA ARG A 290 -24.01 1.29 -5.84
C ARG A 290 -25.02 0.15 -5.72
N ALA A 291 -25.04 -0.57 -4.60
CA ALA A 291 -25.97 -1.67 -4.32
C ALA A 291 -27.32 -1.24 -3.72
N ILE A 292 -27.52 0.05 -3.44
CA ILE A 292 -28.80 0.58 -2.94
C ILE A 292 -29.85 0.54 -4.07
N ALA A 293 -31.04 0.04 -3.77
CA ALA A 293 -32.15 0.04 -4.74
C ALA A 293 -32.82 1.41 -4.84
N VAL A 294 -32.86 1.94 -6.06
CA VAL A 294 -33.60 3.17 -6.44
C VAL A 294 -35.04 2.83 -6.80
N VAL A 295 -35.25 1.67 -7.45
CA VAL A 295 -36.57 1.12 -7.77
C VAL A 295 -36.64 -0.28 -7.19
N GLU A 296 -37.57 -0.49 -6.25
CA GLU A 296 -37.81 -1.78 -5.61
C GLU A 296 -39.34 -2.02 -5.60
N PRO A 297 -39.83 -3.07 -6.26
CA PRO A 297 -41.25 -3.44 -6.20
C PRO A 297 -41.68 -3.79 -4.76
N PRO A 298 -42.92 -3.49 -4.34
CA PRO A 298 -43.38 -3.76 -2.96
C PRO A 298 -43.26 -5.22 -2.51
N ALA A 299 -43.52 -6.19 -3.41
CA ALA A 299 -43.31 -7.61 -3.14
C ALA A 299 -41.83 -8.05 -3.30
N GLY A 300 -41.01 -7.24 -3.97
CA GLY A 300 -39.63 -7.55 -4.32
C GLY A 300 -38.66 -7.49 -3.14
N ARG A 301 -38.95 -6.72 -2.08
CA ARG A 301 -38.06 -6.60 -0.92
C ARG A 301 -37.94 -7.91 -0.14
N HIS A 302 -39.06 -8.57 0.14
CA HIS A 302 -39.05 -9.87 0.82
C HIS A 302 -38.38 -10.95 -0.03
N ALA A 303 -38.72 -11.03 -1.32
CA ALA A 303 -38.09 -11.96 -2.26
C ALA A 303 -36.57 -11.72 -2.38
N ARG A 304 -36.14 -10.45 -2.44
CA ARG A 304 -34.72 -10.09 -2.45
C ARG A 304 -34.03 -10.51 -1.15
N MET A 305 -34.63 -10.26 0.00
CA MET A 305 -34.07 -10.67 1.30
C MET A 305 -33.89 -12.20 1.36
N GLU A 306 -34.88 -12.96 0.89
CA GLU A 306 -34.80 -14.41 0.82
C GLU A 306 -33.71 -14.90 -0.13
N LEU A 307 -33.63 -14.32 -1.34
CA LEU A 307 -32.59 -14.65 -2.31
C LEU A 307 -31.19 -14.36 -1.75
N LEU A 308 -31.01 -13.19 -1.13
CA LEU A 308 -29.75 -12.80 -0.51
C LEU A 308 -29.39 -13.70 0.67
N SER A 309 -30.37 -14.17 1.44
CA SER A 309 -30.13 -15.16 2.50
C SER A 309 -29.60 -16.48 1.93
N ARG A 310 -30.15 -16.95 0.80
CA ARG A 310 -29.67 -18.17 0.12
C ARG A 310 -28.27 -17.96 -0.46
N GLN A 311 -28.00 -16.79 -1.05
CA GLN A 311 -26.68 -16.44 -1.58
C GLN A 311 -25.64 -16.24 -0.47
N LEU A 312 -26.04 -15.76 0.71
CA LEU A 312 -25.13 -15.61 1.85
C LEU A 312 -24.62 -16.97 2.35
N ALA A 313 -25.42 -18.03 2.26
CA ALA A 313 -25.05 -19.36 2.70
C ALA A 313 -24.03 -20.07 1.79
N ASP A 314 -23.76 -19.54 0.59
CA ASP A 314 -22.77 -20.08 -0.35
C ASP A 314 -21.50 -19.20 -0.32
N PRO A 315 -20.32 -19.75 0.02
CA PRO A 315 -19.06 -19.01 0.12
C PRO A 315 -18.73 -18.19 -1.13
N VAL A 316 -19.08 -18.69 -2.32
CA VAL A 316 -18.78 -18.01 -3.59
C VAL A 316 -19.63 -16.74 -3.76
N THR A 317 -20.88 -16.76 -3.30
CA THR A 317 -21.79 -15.62 -3.43
C THR A 317 -21.89 -14.75 -2.17
N ALA A 318 -21.38 -15.24 -1.04
CA ALA A 318 -21.47 -14.58 0.26
C ALA A 318 -20.92 -13.14 0.28
N PRO A 319 -19.74 -12.82 -0.28
CA PRO A 319 -19.23 -11.44 -0.27
C PRO A 319 -20.14 -10.44 -0.98
N SER A 320 -20.74 -10.85 -2.11
CA SER A 320 -21.67 -10.01 -2.87
C SER A 320 -23.03 -9.89 -2.16
N ALA A 321 -23.53 -10.99 -1.60
CA ALA A 321 -24.78 -11.02 -0.87
C ALA A 321 -24.72 -10.16 0.39
N ALA A 322 -23.67 -10.31 1.21
CA ALA A 322 -23.45 -9.52 2.42
C ALA A 322 -23.39 -8.01 2.12
N LEU A 323 -22.74 -7.61 1.02
CA LEU A 323 -22.67 -6.21 0.61
C LEU A 323 -24.05 -5.66 0.19
N LYS A 324 -24.85 -6.45 -0.54
CA LYS A 324 -26.22 -6.07 -0.91
C LYS A 324 -27.12 -5.99 0.34
N LEU A 325 -26.95 -6.89 1.31
CA LEU A 325 -27.63 -6.86 2.60
C LEU A 325 -27.24 -5.62 3.41
N GLU A 326 -25.96 -5.25 3.43
CA GLU A 326 -25.48 -4.00 4.04
C GLU A 326 -26.13 -2.76 3.40
N ALA A 327 -26.29 -2.76 2.08
CA ALA A 327 -26.97 -1.68 1.36
C ALA A 327 -28.47 -1.55 1.71
N ILE A 328 -29.13 -2.67 2.04
CA ILE A 328 -30.52 -2.68 2.54
C ILE A 328 -30.59 -2.02 3.92
N GLY A 329 -29.60 -2.26 4.79
CA GLY A 329 -29.49 -1.64 6.11
C GLY A 329 -30.02 -2.52 7.24
N ARG A 330 -30.65 -1.91 8.25
CA ARG A 330 -31.03 -2.58 9.51
C ARG A 330 -32.00 -3.75 9.34
N ASP A 331 -32.81 -3.75 8.29
CA ASP A 331 -33.74 -4.86 8.02
C ASP A 331 -33.00 -6.18 7.70
N ALA A 332 -31.74 -6.10 7.28
CA ALA A 332 -30.93 -7.27 6.95
C ALA A 332 -30.21 -7.91 8.14
N LEU A 333 -30.29 -7.30 9.34
CA LEU A 333 -29.58 -7.77 10.53
C LEU A 333 -29.86 -9.23 10.89
N PRO A 334 -31.11 -9.73 10.88
CA PRO A 334 -31.37 -11.13 11.22
C PRO A 334 -30.69 -12.11 10.27
N VAL A 335 -30.70 -11.81 8.96
CA VAL A 335 -30.07 -12.66 7.94
C VAL A 335 -28.55 -12.68 8.09
N LEU A 336 -27.95 -11.52 8.34
CA LEU A 336 -26.51 -11.43 8.56
C LEU A 336 -26.08 -12.14 9.87
N LYS A 337 -26.87 -12.02 10.95
CA LYS A 337 -26.60 -12.72 12.21
C LYS A 337 -26.64 -14.25 12.03
N GLN A 338 -27.56 -14.76 11.23
CA GLN A 338 -27.58 -16.18 10.87
C GLN A 338 -26.30 -16.60 10.12
N GLY A 339 -25.73 -15.74 9.28
CA GLY A 339 -24.46 -16.00 8.59
C GLY A 339 -23.26 -16.19 9.52
N LEU A 340 -23.27 -15.59 10.72
CA LEU A 340 -22.23 -15.78 11.73
C LEU A 340 -22.17 -17.22 12.27
N GLU A 341 -23.28 -17.95 12.20
CA GLU A 341 -23.40 -19.34 12.67
C GLU A 341 -22.89 -20.37 11.62
N SER A 342 -22.46 -19.90 10.44
CA SER A 342 -21.96 -20.77 9.38
C SER A 342 -20.68 -21.51 9.79
N SER A 343 -20.55 -22.77 9.37
CA SER A 343 -19.28 -23.52 9.49
C SER A 343 -18.19 -22.98 8.56
N ASP A 344 -18.57 -22.32 7.46
CA ASP A 344 -17.65 -21.78 6.47
C ASP A 344 -17.10 -20.40 6.89
N ALA A 345 -15.78 -20.24 6.82
CA ALA A 345 -15.09 -19.04 7.28
C ALA A 345 -15.35 -17.80 6.40
N GLU A 346 -15.54 -17.97 5.09
CA GLU A 346 -15.85 -16.89 4.15
C GLU A 346 -17.25 -16.33 4.41
N VAL A 347 -18.22 -17.23 4.65
CA VAL A 347 -19.59 -16.84 5.01
C VAL A 347 -19.61 -16.08 6.33
N ARG A 348 -18.92 -16.61 7.38
CA ARG A 348 -18.83 -15.93 8.68
C ARG A 348 -18.18 -14.56 8.53
N PHE A 349 -17.08 -14.46 7.80
CA PHE A 349 -16.36 -13.21 7.60
C PHE A 349 -17.22 -12.18 6.84
N ALA A 350 -17.82 -12.56 5.71
CA ALA A 350 -18.66 -11.65 4.91
C ALA A 350 -19.84 -11.11 5.73
N ALA A 351 -20.49 -11.96 6.53
CA ALA A 351 -21.55 -11.56 7.44
C ALA A 351 -21.07 -10.62 8.54
N ALA A 352 -19.96 -10.95 9.21
CA ALA A 352 -19.37 -10.14 10.28
C ALA A 352 -18.93 -8.75 9.76
N GLU A 353 -18.31 -8.70 8.59
CA GLU A 353 -17.88 -7.44 7.98
C GLU A 353 -19.09 -6.52 7.72
N ALA A 354 -20.15 -7.04 7.09
CA ALA A 354 -21.36 -6.26 6.85
C ALA A 354 -22.04 -5.79 8.16
N LEU A 355 -22.08 -6.64 9.18
CA LEU A 355 -22.63 -6.31 10.51
C LEU A 355 -21.85 -5.17 11.18
N ALA A 356 -20.52 -5.16 11.08
CA ALA A 356 -19.71 -4.10 11.66
C ALA A 356 -19.99 -2.73 11.03
N TYR A 357 -20.10 -2.64 9.70
CA TYR A 357 -20.47 -1.38 9.02
C TYR A 357 -21.94 -0.96 9.26
N LEU A 358 -22.79 -1.87 9.76
CA LEU A 358 -24.13 -1.57 10.27
C LEU A 358 -24.14 -1.16 11.75
N GLY A 359 -23.00 -1.25 12.44
CA GLY A 359 -22.82 -0.88 13.84
C GLY A 359 -23.18 -1.99 14.83
N GLU A 360 -23.14 -3.26 14.42
CA GLU A 360 -23.45 -4.39 15.29
C GLU A 360 -22.19 -4.98 15.92
N SER A 361 -22.03 -4.75 17.22
CA SER A 361 -20.86 -5.17 18.01
C SER A 361 -20.66 -6.68 18.09
N THR A 362 -21.70 -7.48 17.87
CA THR A 362 -21.60 -8.96 17.89
C THR A 362 -20.65 -9.51 16.82
N ALA A 363 -20.30 -8.71 15.80
CA ALA A 363 -19.33 -9.07 14.79
C ALA A 363 -17.87 -9.08 15.28
N ALA A 364 -17.56 -8.37 16.38
CA ALA A 364 -16.18 -8.10 16.78
C ALA A 364 -15.33 -9.38 16.97
N THR A 365 -15.86 -10.39 17.68
CA THR A 365 -15.15 -11.65 17.93
C THR A 365 -14.85 -12.40 16.63
N HIS A 366 -15.82 -12.46 15.70
CA HIS A 366 -15.63 -13.13 14.41
C HIS A 366 -14.63 -12.38 13.50
N LEU A 367 -14.60 -11.05 13.57
CA LEU A 367 -13.60 -10.26 12.86
C LEU A 367 -12.20 -10.43 13.45
N ALA A 368 -12.06 -10.54 14.77
CA ALA A 368 -10.77 -10.85 15.39
C ALA A 368 -10.27 -12.25 15.00
N GLU A 369 -11.16 -13.26 15.00
CA GLU A 369 -10.85 -14.61 14.50
C GLU A 369 -10.38 -14.55 13.03
N ALA A 370 -11.10 -13.83 12.17
CA ALA A 370 -10.72 -13.64 10.77
C ALA A 370 -9.38 -12.91 10.62
N ALA A 371 -9.09 -11.89 11.44
CA ALA A 371 -7.82 -11.16 11.39
C ALA A 371 -6.62 -12.01 11.83
N LEU A 372 -6.81 -12.90 12.81
CA LEU A 372 -5.78 -13.85 13.24
C LEU A 372 -5.53 -14.89 12.16
N ASN A 373 -6.61 -15.52 11.70
CA ASN A 373 -6.52 -16.70 10.90
C ASN A 373 -6.36 -16.32 9.42
N LEU A 374 -7.28 -15.58 8.82
CA LEU A 374 -7.35 -15.41 7.36
C LEU A 374 -6.48 -14.25 6.89
N ARG A 375 -5.29 -14.52 6.34
CA ARG A 375 -4.39 -13.49 5.76
C ARG A 375 -5.14 -12.65 4.73
N SER A 376 -5.86 -13.27 3.82
CA SER A 376 -6.62 -12.58 2.77
C SER A 376 -7.73 -11.66 3.33
N ALA A 377 -8.41 -12.05 4.42
CA ALA A 377 -9.46 -11.25 5.05
C ALA A 377 -8.93 -10.18 6.03
N ARG A 378 -7.70 -10.35 6.55
CA ARG A 378 -7.11 -9.53 7.61
C ARG A 378 -7.20 -8.01 7.38
N PRO A 379 -6.88 -7.44 6.20
CA PRO A 379 -7.03 -5.99 5.97
C PRO A 379 -8.45 -5.51 6.23
N ALA A 380 -9.43 -6.22 5.66
CA ALA A 380 -10.84 -5.87 5.75
C ALA A 380 -11.41 -6.12 7.16
N ALA A 381 -10.97 -7.19 7.83
CA ALA A 381 -11.34 -7.50 9.21
C ALA A 381 -10.89 -6.41 10.19
N LEU A 382 -9.63 -5.97 10.10
CA LEU A 382 -9.11 -4.88 10.93
C LEU A 382 -9.77 -3.54 10.61
N ALA A 383 -10.04 -3.26 9.33
CA ALA A 383 -10.78 -2.06 8.94
C ALA A 383 -12.22 -2.06 9.49
N ALA A 384 -12.89 -3.21 9.49
CA ALA A 384 -14.23 -3.36 10.06
C ALA A 384 -14.23 -3.27 11.59
N LEU A 385 -13.26 -3.86 12.28
CA LEU A 385 -13.07 -3.69 13.73
C LEU A 385 -12.85 -2.22 14.11
N GLN A 386 -12.13 -1.47 13.28
CA GLN A 386 -11.91 -0.04 13.50
C GLN A 386 -13.22 0.79 13.51
N VAL A 387 -14.28 0.29 12.86
CA VAL A 387 -15.60 0.94 12.83
C VAL A 387 -16.37 0.69 14.13
N LEU A 388 -16.07 -0.41 14.81
CA LEU A 388 -16.68 -0.79 16.09
C LEU A 388 -15.97 -0.06 17.24
N ASP A 389 -16.27 1.23 17.40
CA ASP A 389 -15.81 2.06 18.52
C ASP A 389 -16.68 1.82 19.77
N ASP A 390 -16.71 0.57 20.22
CA ASP A 390 -17.36 0.14 21.45
C ASP A 390 -16.47 -0.85 22.20
N ALA A 391 -16.86 -1.24 23.41
CA ALA A 391 -16.06 -2.13 24.24
C ALA A 391 -15.70 -3.44 23.53
N ASN A 392 -16.63 -4.03 22.76
CA ASN A 392 -16.37 -5.29 22.07
C ASN A 392 -15.34 -5.14 20.95
N GLY A 393 -15.43 -4.08 20.15
CA GLY A 393 -14.44 -3.80 19.10
C GLY A 393 -13.06 -3.49 19.65
N ILE A 394 -12.99 -2.71 20.74
CA ILE A 394 -11.74 -2.38 21.43
C ILE A 394 -11.10 -3.64 22.04
N ASP A 395 -11.86 -4.45 22.77
CA ASP A 395 -11.36 -5.69 23.37
C ASP A 395 -10.88 -6.68 22.30
N ALA A 396 -11.63 -6.80 21.21
CA ALA A 396 -11.24 -7.60 20.05
C ALA A 396 -9.91 -7.12 19.47
N LEU A 397 -9.72 -5.82 19.22
CA LEU A 397 -8.46 -5.26 18.73
C LEU A 397 -7.30 -5.44 19.74
N GLN A 398 -7.54 -5.25 21.04
CA GLN A 398 -6.51 -5.45 22.06
C GLN A 398 -6.03 -6.91 22.11
N SER A 399 -6.95 -7.88 21.93
CA SER A 399 -6.58 -9.30 21.88
C SER A 399 -5.62 -9.63 20.74
N LEU A 400 -5.63 -8.85 19.64
CA LEU A 400 -4.76 -9.04 18.49
C LEU A 400 -3.32 -8.54 18.71
N LEU A 401 -3.09 -7.71 19.73
CA LEU A 401 -1.75 -7.15 20.05
C LEU A 401 -0.77 -8.21 20.56
N THR A 402 -1.25 -9.38 20.98
CA THR A 402 -0.42 -10.51 21.45
C THR A 402 -0.14 -11.55 20.37
N SER A 403 -0.63 -11.34 19.13
CA SER A 403 -0.39 -12.24 18.00
C SER A 403 1.11 -12.38 17.69
N SER A 404 1.54 -13.52 17.14
CA SER A 404 2.91 -13.66 16.60
C SER A 404 3.11 -12.91 15.28
N SER A 405 2.03 -12.66 14.52
CA SER A 405 2.07 -11.97 13.24
C SER A 405 2.28 -10.47 13.43
N ALA A 406 3.39 -9.95 12.90
CA ALA A 406 3.67 -8.51 12.91
C ALA A 406 2.57 -7.69 12.22
N GLU A 407 1.98 -8.25 11.16
CA GLU A 407 0.89 -7.63 10.40
C GLU A 407 -0.37 -7.45 11.24
N THR A 408 -0.77 -8.49 11.96
CA THR A 408 -1.94 -8.47 12.84
C THR A 408 -1.75 -7.49 13.99
N ARG A 409 -0.59 -7.52 14.66
CA ARG A 409 -0.30 -6.64 15.80
C ARG A 409 -0.27 -5.17 15.43
N TYR A 410 0.50 -4.84 14.38
CA TYR A 410 0.60 -3.45 13.94
C TYR A 410 -0.72 -2.96 13.33
N GLY A 411 -1.42 -3.82 12.59
CA GLY A 411 -2.77 -3.54 12.11
C GLY A 411 -3.75 -3.21 13.24
N ALA A 412 -3.74 -3.99 14.32
CA ALA A 412 -4.56 -3.76 15.50
C ALA A 412 -4.18 -2.47 16.25
N PHE A 413 -2.88 -2.24 16.47
CA PHE A 413 -2.38 -0.98 17.04
C PHE A 413 -2.84 0.24 16.24
N ARG A 414 -2.71 0.21 14.91
CA ARG A 414 -3.18 1.31 14.05
C ARG A 414 -4.67 1.54 14.17
N ALA A 415 -5.47 0.48 14.25
CA ALA A 415 -6.91 0.58 14.39
C ALA A 415 -7.27 1.24 15.74
N LEU A 416 -6.69 0.78 16.85
CA LEU A 416 -6.86 1.37 18.18
C LEU A 416 -6.43 2.85 18.20
N TRP A 417 -5.29 3.17 17.59
CA TRP A 417 -4.81 4.55 17.52
C TRP A 417 -5.77 5.49 16.78
N LYS A 418 -6.42 5.00 15.73
CA LYS A 418 -7.38 5.81 14.98
C LYS A 418 -8.70 6.00 15.72
N ILE A 419 -9.10 5.03 16.55
CA ILE A 419 -10.25 5.14 17.45
C ILE A 419 -9.97 6.20 18.52
N ASP A 420 -8.91 5.99 19.31
CA ASP A 420 -8.49 6.93 20.34
C ASP A 420 -6.96 6.91 20.51
N PRO A 421 -6.22 7.90 19.98
CA PRO A 421 -4.77 7.96 20.10
C PRO A 421 -4.30 8.27 21.53
N THR A 422 -5.21 8.64 22.42
CA THR A 422 -4.90 8.98 23.82
C THR A 422 -5.06 7.81 24.78
N ALA A 423 -5.57 6.67 24.29
CA ALA A 423 -5.79 5.47 25.08
C ALA A 423 -4.47 4.99 25.76
N PRO A 424 -4.48 4.70 27.08
CA PRO A 424 -3.25 4.43 27.83
C PRO A 424 -2.37 3.32 27.28
N LEU A 425 -2.96 2.26 26.73
CA LEU A 425 -2.23 1.10 26.20
C LEU A 425 -1.38 1.42 24.96
N ILE A 426 -1.85 2.36 24.12
CA ILE A 426 -1.26 2.64 22.80
C ILE A 426 -0.75 4.07 22.67
N ARG A 427 -0.92 4.90 23.70
CA ARG A 427 -0.39 6.27 23.74
C ARG A 427 1.12 6.23 23.49
N GLY A 428 1.58 7.14 22.64
CA GLY A 428 3.00 7.31 22.35
C GLY A 428 3.50 8.68 22.76
N ASP A 429 4.82 8.79 22.84
CA ASP A 429 5.53 10.04 23.03
C ASP A 429 5.98 10.58 21.68
N ARG A 430 5.87 11.90 21.51
CA ARG A 430 6.42 12.57 20.34
C ARG A 430 7.89 12.91 20.59
N LEU A 431 8.78 12.42 19.73
CA LEU A 431 10.21 12.69 19.78
C LEU A 431 10.55 13.82 18.80
N GLY A 432 10.88 14.99 19.35
CA GLY A 432 11.13 16.23 18.59
C GLY A 432 9.93 16.62 17.71
N ASP A 433 10.21 17.24 16.55
CA ASP A 433 9.22 17.44 15.49
C ASP A 433 9.08 16.20 14.59
N ALA A 434 9.83 15.13 14.87
CA ALA A 434 10.28 14.16 13.87
C ALA A 434 9.42 12.90 13.76
N PHE A 435 9.01 12.27 14.87
CA PHE A 435 8.21 11.04 14.86
C PHE A 435 7.64 10.67 16.24
N SER A 436 6.76 9.66 16.29
CA SER A 436 6.20 9.13 17.55
C SER A 436 6.81 7.78 17.92
N ILE A 437 7.06 7.56 19.21
CA ILE A 437 7.43 6.24 19.75
C ILE A 437 6.34 5.72 20.69
N HIS A 438 5.97 4.46 20.53
CA HIS A 438 4.91 3.82 21.31
C HIS A 438 5.50 2.58 21.99
N CYS A 439 5.38 2.49 23.31
CA CYS A 439 5.81 1.32 24.08
C CYS A 439 4.60 0.64 24.68
N LEU A 440 4.26 -0.55 24.17
CA LEU A 440 3.08 -1.30 24.56
C LEU A 440 3.48 -2.40 25.54
N ASP A 441 2.94 -2.33 26.76
CA ASP A 441 3.05 -3.41 27.74
C ASP A 441 2.06 -4.53 27.39
N VAL A 442 2.46 -5.36 26.42
CA VAL A 442 1.66 -6.47 25.90
C VAL A 442 2.51 -7.74 25.84
N ALA A 443 1.85 -8.88 26.03
CA ALA A 443 2.47 -10.18 25.87
C ALA A 443 2.76 -10.52 24.39
N GLY A 444 3.41 -11.66 24.18
CA GLY A 444 3.78 -12.19 22.87
C GLY A 444 5.27 -11.97 22.54
N PRO A 445 5.72 -12.44 21.37
CA PRO A 445 7.12 -12.30 20.96
C PRO A 445 7.54 -10.82 20.89
N PRO A 446 8.74 -10.42 21.34
CA PRO A 446 9.20 -9.04 21.23
C PRO A 446 9.28 -8.57 19.77
N LEU A 447 8.61 -7.46 19.44
CA LEU A 447 8.57 -6.89 18.09
C LEU A 447 8.84 -5.38 18.14
N VAL A 448 9.77 -4.92 17.31
CA VAL A 448 9.97 -3.52 16.97
C VAL A 448 9.40 -3.31 15.57
N HIS A 449 8.39 -2.45 15.45
CA HIS A 449 7.82 -2.07 14.16
C HIS A 449 8.20 -0.64 13.82
N CYS A 450 8.58 -0.40 12.57
CA CYS A 450 8.84 0.92 12.01
C CYS A 450 8.03 1.14 10.74
N THR A 451 7.69 2.40 10.48
CA THR A 451 6.90 2.83 9.32
C THR A 451 7.74 3.52 8.25
N ARG A 452 7.55 3.18 6.98
CA ARG A 452 8.13 3.93 5.85
C ARG A 452 7.06 4.69 5.07
N SER A 453 5.83 4.72 5.60
CA SER A 453 4.65 5.29 4.98
C SER A 453 3.70 5.90 6.01
N THR A 454 2.86 6.84 5.56
CA THR A 454 1.79 7.57 6.23
C THR A 454 2.21 8.50 7.37
N ARG A 455 2.95 7.99 8.35
CA ARG A 455 3.43 8.71 9.52
C ARG A 455 4.74 8.10 9.96
N PRO A 456 5.74 8.90 10.35
CA PRO A 456 6.95 8.35 10.96
C PRO A 456 6.62 7.96 12.41
N GLU A 457 6.75 6.68 12.71
CA GLU A 457 6.52 6.12 14.03
C GLU A 457 7.28 4.80 14.26
N ILE A 458 7.57 4.54 15.53
CA ILE A 458 8.16 3.30 16.04
C ILE A 458 7.21 2.72 17.08
N VAL A 459 6.85 1.45 16.94
CA VAL A 459 5.98 0.73 17.87
C VAL A 459 6.76 -0.44 18.46
N LEU A 460 6.94 -0.39 19.77
CA LEU A 460 7.59 -1.40 20.58
C LEU A 460 6.51 -2.24 21.24
N PHE A 461 6.39 -3.50 20.81
CA PHE A 461 5.49 -4.44 21.46
C PHE A 461 6.27 -5.30 22.46
N GLY A 462 6.05 -4.99 23.74
CA GLY A 462 6.88 -5.40 24.87
C GLY A 462 7.66 -4.21 25.46
N THR A 463 8.25 -4.39 26.63
CA THR A 463 8.96 -3.31 27.36
C THR A 463 10.48 -3.47 27.38
N GLU A 464 11.01 -4.65 27.03
CA GLU A 464 12.43 -4.96 27.25
C GLU A 464 13.33 -4.53 26.10
N HIS A 465 13.01 -4.93 24.86
CA HIS A 465 13.71 -4.57 23.61
C HIS A 465 15.22 -4.29 23.77
N ALA A 466 15.94 -5.25 24.36
CA ALA A 466 17.36 -5.11 24.70
C ALA A 466 18.24 -5.14 23.44
N ILE A 467 19.36 -4.42 23.51
CA ILE A 467 20.41 -4.40 22.51
C ILE A 467 21.67 -5.02 23.12
N ASP A 468 22.19 -6.07 22.49
CA ASP A 468 23.31 -6.82 22.99
C ASP A 468 24.64 -6.06 22.87
N SER A 469 25.55 -6.37 23.80
CA SER A 469 26.90 -5.81 23.84
C SER A 469 27.71 -6.20 22.60
N GLY A 470 28.60 -5.32 22.16
CA GLY A 470 29.44 -5.50 20.97
C GLY A 470 28.87 -4.85 19.71
N LEU A 471 27.68 -4.23 19.79
CA LEU A 471 27.14 -3.45 18.68
C LEU A 471 27.94 -2.15 18.50
N ARG A 472 28.40 -1.90 17.27
CA ARG A 472 28.78 -0.57 16.79
C ARG A 472 27.96 -0.26 15.54
N ALA A 473 27.01 0.66 15.66
CA ALA A 473 26.07 1.00 14.59
C ALA A 473 26.13 2.50 14.26
N GLU A 474 25.92 2.82 12.99
CA GLU A 474 25.76 4.17 12.49
C GLU A 474 24.28 4.55 12.44
N ALA A 475 23.97 5.74 12.92
CA ALA A 475 22.65 6.37 12.85
C ALA A 475 22.79 7.64 11.98
N GLY A 476 22.51 7.52 10.68
CA GLY A 476 22.82 8.59 9.72
C GLY A 476 24.31 8.75 9.47
N SER A 477 24.72 9.95 9.05
CA SER A 477 26.11 10.27 8.68
C SER A 477 26.97 10.80 9.83
N SER A 478 26.35 11.22 10.94
CA SER A 478 27.04 11.95 12.01
C SER A 478 26.92 11.32 13.38
N ILE A 479 26.15 10.23 13.55
CA ILE A 479 25.91 9.62 14.86
C ILE A 479 26.39 8.17 14.85
N VAL A 480 27.13 7.78 15.88
CA VAL A 480 27.60 6.41 16.10
C VAL A 480 27.16 5.95 17.48
N VAL A 481 26.51 4.79 17.54
CA VAL A 481 26.07 4.13 18.76
C VAL A 481 26.96 2.92 19.03
N VAL A 482 27.56 2.87 20.21
CA VAL A 482 28.39 1.75 20.68
C VAL A 482 27.76 1.15 21.93
N VAL A 483 27.55 -0.15 21.95
CA VAL A 483 26.93 -0.86 23.09
C VAL A 483 27.94 -1.74 23.79
N GLU A 484 28.20 -1.45 25.06
CA GLU A 484 29.14 -2.19 25.92
C GLU A 484 28.55 -2.37 27.31
N GLY A 485 28.59 -3.60 27.85
CA GLY A 485 28.23 -3.85 29.25
C GLY A 485 26.80 -3.45 29.64
N GLY A 486 25.86 -3.50 28.70
CA GLY A 486 24.45 -3.10 28.92
C GLY A 486 24.19 -1.58 28.86
N LYS A 487 25.20 -0.80 28.49
CA LYS A 487 25.09 0.65 28.23
C LYS A 487 25.34 0.94 26.76
N ALA A 488 24.64 1.94 26.23
CA ALA A 488 24.81 2.45 24.88
C ALA A 488 25.39 3.86 24.93
N THR A 489 26.56 4.05 24.34
CA THR A 489 27.21 5.36 24.16
C THR A 489 26.88 5.90 22.78
N ILE A 490 26.22 7.04 22.74
CA ILE A 490 25.76 7.73 21.52
C ILE A 490 26.66 8.93 21.30
N ASN A 491 27.42 8.91 20.21
CA ASN A 491 28.37 9.96 19.86
C ASN A 491 27.91 10.68 18.60
N ARG A 492 27.83 12.01 18.64
CA ARG A 492 27.59 12.84 17.46
C ARG A 492 28.85 13.62 17.08
N PHE A 493 29.24 13.52 15.82
CA PHE A 493 30.39 14.18 15.21
C PHE A 493 29.92 15.10 14.08
N VAL A 494 30.09 16.41 14.25
CA VAL A 494 29.78 17.40 13.21
C VAL A 494 30.99 18.31 13.03
N ALA A 495 31.42 18.51 11.79
CA ALA A 495 32.58 19.34 11.49
C ALA A 495 32.36 20.79 11.98
N GLY A 496 33.23 21.26 12.87
CA GLY A 496 33.17 22.62 13.41
C GLY A 496 32.31 22.79 14.67
N GLU A 497 31.70 21.72 15.17
CA GLU A 497 30.96 21.70 16.44
C GLU A 497 31.67 20.79 17.47
N PRO A 498 31.48 21.02 18.78
CA PRO A 498 32.01 20.11 19.79
C PRO A 498 31.27 18.76 19.77
N ASP A 499 32.01 17.68 19.97
CA ASP A 499 31.45 16.33 20.07
C ASP A 499 30.43 16.25 21.21
N GLN A 500 29.28 15.61 20.93
CA GLN A 500 28.26 15.33 21.94
C GLN A 500 28.25 13.84 22.23
N ILE A 501 28.32 13.50 23.52
CA ILE A 501 28.36 12.11 23.99
C ILE A 501 27.28 11.94 25.05
N ILE A 502 26.42 10.95 24.86
CA ILE A 502 25.37 10.58 25.82
C ILE A 502 25.46 9.09 26.07
N GLU A 503 25.35 8.69 27.34
CA GLU A 503 25.26 7.28 27.74
C GLU A 503 23.84 6.98 28.22
N VAL A 504 23.24 5.91 27.71
CA VAL A 504 21.90 5.44 28.06
C VAL A 504 21.89 3.93 28.28
N ASP A 505 20.79 3.40 28.81
CA ASP A 505 20.61 1.94 28.89
C ASP A 505 20.51 1.33 27.48
N ALA A 506 21.09 0.14 27.29
CA ALA A 506 21.09 -0.57 26.01
C ALA A 506 19.73 -1.21 25.67
N ARG A 507 18.71 -0.37 25.52
CA ARG A 507 17.35 -0.73 25.10
C ARG A 507 16.90 0.21 23.98
N VAL A 508 15.99 -0.25 23.13
CA VAL A 508 15.56 0.50 21.94
C VAL A 508 15.00 1.89 22.29
N ASP A 509 14.10 2.02 23.27
CA ASP A 509 13.48 3.31 23.61
C ASP A 509 14.51 4.35 24.12
N PRO A 510 15.36 4.07 25.13
CA PRO A 510 16.41 4.99 25.56
C PRO A 510 17.38 5.39 24.44
N VAL A 511 17.80 4.43 23.61
CA VAL A 511 18.73 4.71 22.50
C VAL A 511 18.09 5.59 21.43
N ALA A 512 16.84 5.30 21.03
CA ALA A 512 16.10 6.12 20.08
C ALA A 512 15.95 7.57 20.58
N ARG A 513 15.61 7.75 21.87
CA ARG A 513 15.53 9.07 22.50
C ARG A 513 16.88 9.77 22.54
N GLY A 514 17.95 9.05 22.86
CA GLY A 514 19.31 9.59 22.88
C GLY A 514 19.80 10.04 21.51
N ILE A 515 19.49 9.29 20.44
CA ILE A 515 19.78 9.69 19.05
C ILE A 515 19.09 11.01 18.72
N VAL A 516 17.80 11.16 19.07
CA VAL A 516 17.06 12.41 18.84
C VAL A 516 17.59 13.55 19.71
N GLN A 517 17.99 13.27 20.96
CA GLN A 517 18.55 14.27 21.87
C GLN A 517 19.85 14.89 21.34
N VAL A 518 20.71 14.09 20.70
CA VAL A 518 21.90 14.63 20.02
C VAL A 518 21.58 15.24 18.66
N GLY A 519 20.32 15.27 18.19
CA GLY A 519 19.92 15.92 16.95
C GLY A 519 19.73 14.99 15.75
N GLY A 520 19.63 13.68 15.98
CA GLY A 520 19.22 12.72 14.96
C GLY A 520 17.73 12.81 14.63
N THR A 521 17.37 12.23 13.50
CA THR A 521 16.03 12.23 12.89
C THR A 521 15.45 10.81 12.82
N TYR A 522 14.20 10.69 12.36
CA TYR A 522 13.56 9.39 12.19
C TYR A 522 14.37 8.41 11.32
N PRO A 523 14.87 8.81 10.12
CA PRO A 523 15.76 7.95 9.33
C PRO A 523 16.99 7.44 10.08
N ASP A 524 17.58 8.25 10.96
CA ASP A 524 18.78 7.86 11.71
C ASP A 524 18.48 6.75 12.72
N VAL A 525 17.33 6.83 13.40
CA VAL A 525 16.85 5.77 14.32
C VAL A 525 16.49 4.51 13.55
N VAL A 526 15.83 4.64 12.38
CA VAL A 526 15.53 3.48 11.53
C VAL A 526 16.80 2.79 11.04
N GLN A 527 17.80 3.55 10.59
CA GLN A 527 19.09 3.00 10.18
C GLN A 527 19.79 2.28 11.33
N PHE A 528 19.81 2.88 12.52
CA PHE A 528 20.36 2.26 13.72
C PHE A 528 19.71 0.90 14.00
N LEU A 529 18.37 0.84 14.01
CA LEU A 529 17.63 -0.40 14.25
C LEU A 529 17.93 -1.47 13.21
N GLN A 530 18.05 -1.08 11.93
CA GLN A 530 18.43 -2.00 10.85
C GLN A 530 19.83 -2.57 11.06
N GLN A 531 20.80 -1.74 11.44
CA GLN A 531 22.16 -2.21 11.72
C GLN A 531 22.22 -3.09 12.97
N ALA A 532 21.48 -2.75 14.03
CA ALA A 532 21.36 -3.59 15.22
C ALA A 532 20.76 -4.97 14.90
N SER A 533 19.73 -5.00 14.06
CA SER A 533 19.10 -6.25 13.59
C SER A 533 20.05 -7.04 12.68
N ALA A 534 20.73 -6.40 11.73
CA ALA A 534 21.67 -7.06 10.82
C ALA A 534 22.89 -7.64 11.55
N ALA A 535 23.34 -6.96 12.60
CA ALA A 535 24.41 -7.43 13.49
C ALA A 535 23.94 -8.52 14.47
N ARG A 536 22.65 -8.90 14.46
CA ARG A 536 22.02 -9.82 15.42
C ARG A 536 22.18 -9.38 16.88
N CYS A 537 22.29 -8.08 17.12
CA CYS A 537 22.35 -7.50 18.46
C CYS A 537 20.98 -7.03 18.96
N LEU A 538 19.95 -7.00 18.11
CA LEU A 538 18.60 -6.67 18.53
C LEU A 538 17.86 -7.95 18.96
N SER A 539 17.50 -8.04 20.24
CA SER A 539 16.76 -9.18 20.81
C SER A 539 15.35 -9.37 20.25
N SER A 540 14.80 -8.34 19.60
CA SER A 540 13.43 -8.30 19.08
C SER A 540 13.42 -8.43 17.57
N ARG A 541 12.36 -9.04 17.02
CA ARG A 541 12.14 -9.02 15.57
C ARG A 541 11.94 -7.56 15.12
N LEU A 542 12.58 -7.17 14.03
CA LEU A 542 12.38 -5.87 13.39
C LEU A 542 11.47 -6.05 12.17
N ALA A 543 10.39 -5.30 12.09
CA ALA A 543 9.46 -5.31 10.96
C ALA A 543 9.22 -3.90 10.42
N PHE A 544 9.02 -3.80 9.10
CA PHE A 544 8.74 -2.55 8.40
C PHE A 544 7.43 -2.64 7.64
N ASP A 545 6.56 -1.65 7.83
CA ASP A 545 5.26 -1.59 7.15
C ASP A 545 4.55 -2.96 7.11
N ALA A 546 4.59 -3.70 8.22
CA ALA A 546 3.79 -4.92 8.41
C ALA A 546 2.30 -4.53 8.50
N VAL A 547 1.76 -4.07 7.39
CA VAL A 547 0.41 -3.56 7.24
C VAL A 547 -0.30 -4.45 6.25
N PRO A 548 -1.55 -4.83 6.51
CA PRO A 548 -2.30 -5.59 5.53
C PRO A 548 -2.43 -4.86 4.19
N ASN A 549 -2.09 -5.55 3.10
CA ASN A 549 -2.25 -5.05 1.75
C ASN A 549 -3.09 -6.04 0.93
N GLU A 550 -4.17 -5.56 0.33
CA GLU A 550 -5.06 -6.36 -0.54
C GLU A 550 -4.38 -6.78 -1.87
N PHE A 551 -3.21 -6.22 -2.19
CA PHE A 551 -2.50 -6.40 -3.47
C PHE A 551 -1.16 -7.15 -3.36
N ASP A 552 -0.91 -7.89 -2.27
CA ASP A 552 0.36 -8.59 -2.05
C ASP A 552 0.44 -10.01 -2.68
N GLY A 553 -0.55 -10.39 -3.49
CA GLY A 553 -0.60 -11.69 -4.17
C GLY A 553 -1.25 -12.81 -3.37
N ARG A 554 -1.91 -12.51 -2.24
CA ARG A 554 -2.75 -13.46 -1.48
C ARG A 554 -3.78 -14.18 -2.35
N THR A 555 -3.99 -15.46 -2.05
CA THR A 555 -5.09 -16.28 -2.58
C THR A 555 -6.44 -15.82 -2.01
N SER A 556 -7.54 -16.34 -2.56
CA SER A 556 -8.87 -16.04 -2.02
C SER A 556 -9.05 -16.64 -0.62
N ILE A 557 -9.96 -16.10 0.19
CA ILE A 557 -10.28 -16.63 1.52
C ILE A 557 -10.71 -18.09 1.45
N HIS A 558 -11.47 -18.46 0.42
CA HIS A 558 -11.88 -19.85 0.18
C HIS A 558 -10.67 -20.76 -0.06
N ASP A 559 -9.69 -20.34 -0.85
CA ASP A 559 -8.49 -21.13 -1.12
C ASP A 559 -7.63 -21.31 0.14
N GLU A 560 -7.52 -20.24 0.95
CA GLU A 560 -6.78 -20.23 2.22
C GLU A 560 -7.46 -21.07 3.31
N ALA A 561 -8.79 -21.01 3.42
CA ALA A 561 -9.55 -21.86 4.32
C ALA A 561 -9.41 -23.34 3.93
N ALA A 562 -9.49 -23.64 2.62
CA ALA A 562 -9.36 -25.00 2.12
C ALA A 562 -7.94 -25.58 2.26
N SER A 563 -6.87 -24.78 2.15
CA SER A 563 -5.49 -25.25 2.38
C SER A 563 -5.26 -25.62 3.84
N ARG A 564 -5.86 -24.88 4.76
CA ARG A 564 -5.79 -25.15 6.20
C ARG A 564 -6.50 -26.40 6.63
N GLU A 565 -7.69 -26.63 6.09
CA GLU A 565 -8.43 -27.88 6.35
C GLU A 565 -7.66 -29.11 5.86
N ARG A 566 -6.78 -28.94 4.86
CA ARG A 566 -5.87 -29.99 4.36
C ARG A 566 -4.58 -30.13 5.18
N GLY A 567 -4.29 -29.22 6.09
CA GLY A 567 -3.06 -29.22 6.90
C GLY A 567 -1.80 -28.80 6.14
N ASP A 568 -1.96 -28.08 5.02
CA ASP A 568 -0.86 -27.66 4.14
C ASP A 568 -0.20 -26.34 4.61
N ASP A 569 -0.30 -25.97 5.89
CA ASP A 569 0.25 -24.71 6.40
C ASP A 569 1.79 -24.76 6.42
N GLU A 570 2.41 -24.33 5.33
CA GLU A 570 3.61 -23.50 5.44
C GLU A 570 3.16 -22.22 6.16
N GLU A 571 3.35 -22.20 7.48
CA GLU A 571 3.46 -20.96 8.23
C GLU A 571 4.56 -20.15 7.54
N GLY A 572 4.14 -19.28 6.61
CA GLY A 572 4.99 -18.23 6.07
C GLY A 572 5.37 -17.31 7.21
N ASP A 573 6.39 -17.72 7.97
CA ASP A 573 7.39 -16.82 8.46
C ASP A 573 7.83 -15.98 7.26
N ASP A 574 7.85 -14.65 7.43
CA ASP A 574 8.69 -13.81 6.59
C ASP A 574 10.17 -14.12 6.95
N GLU A 575 10.62 -15.34 6.66
CA GLU A 575 12.04 -15.62 6.51
C GLU A 575 12.47 -15.14 5.11
N PRO A 576 13.63 -14.48 4.99
CA PRO A 576 14.16 -14.13 3.69
C PRO A 576 14.43 -15.41 2.90
N ALA A 577 14.03 -15.42 1.62
CA ALA A 577 14.18 -16.51 0.67
C ALA A 577 15.48 -17.31 0.87
N GLU A 578 15.34 -18.62 1.09
CA GLU A 578 16.45 -19.57 1.09
C GLU A 578 17.25 -19.48 -0.22
N GLU A 579 18.58 -19.47 -0.09
CA GLU A 579 19.54 -19.46 -1.19
C GLU A 579 19.43 -20.73 -2.03
N PRO A 580 19.57 -20.66 -3.37
CA PRO A 580 19.75 -21.86 -4.16
C PRO A 580 21.09 -22.50 -3.81
N ALA A 581 21.03 -23.75 -3.36
CA ALA A 581 22.16 -24.62 -3.12
C ALA A 581 23.19 -24.55 -4.25
N GLU A 582 24.44 -24.31 -3.88
CA GLU A 582 25.59 -24.41 -4.76
C GLU A 582 25.60 -25.79 -5.43
N ALA A 583 25.39 -25.82 -6.75
CA ALA A 583 25.61 -27.01 -7.54
C ALA A 583 27.12 -27.30 -7.55
N GLU A 584 27.53 -28.25 -6.72
CA GLU A 584 28.81 -28.94 -6.84
C GLU A 584 29.00 -29.40 -8.30
N GLY A 585 30.03 -28.84 -8.94
CA GLY A 585 30.44 -29.24 -10.27
C GLY A 585 31.03 -30.65 -10.25
N ASP A 586 30.22 -31.65 -10.57
CA ASP A 586 30.71 -32.98 -10.91
C ASP A 586 31.33 -32.95 -12.32
N THR A 587 32.66 -32.84 -12.34
CA THR A 587 33.48 -33.06 -13.53
C THR A 587 33.69 -34.56 -13.77
N ALA A 588 33.02 -35.13 -14.77
CA ALA A 588 33.40 -36.43 -15.33
C ALA A 588 33.35 -36.48 -16.87
N ARG A 589 34.51 -36.20 -17.46
CA ARG A 589 35.20 -36.87 -18.58
C ARG A 589 34.38 -37.41 -19.77
N SER A 590 34.79 -37.00 -20.98
CA SER A 590 35.48 -37.93 -21.89
C SER A 590 36.36 -37.17 -22.90
N GLY A 591 37.56 -37.70 -23.21
CA GLY A 591 38.37 -37.17 -24.31
C GLY A 591 39.89 -37.36 -24.28
N SER A 592 40.38 -38.58 -24.11
CA SER A 592 41.58 -39.13 -24.79
C SER A 592 42.93 -38.38 -24.74
N GLY A 593 43.93 -38.98 -24.07
CA GLY A 593 45.35 -38.72 -24.38
C GLY A 593 46.35 -39.42 -23.45
N ARG A 594 47.03 -40.44 -24.00
CA ARG A 594 48.30 -41.11 -23.59
C ARG A 594 49.20 -40.30 -22.63
N GLY A 595 49.97 -40.82 -21.67
CA GLY A 595 50.42 -42.17 -21.32
C GLY A 595 51.66 -42.05 -20.39
N THR A 596 52.05 -43.17 -19.78
CA THR A 596 53.34 -43.54 -19.15
C THR A 596 53.74 -43.00 -17.76
N ASP A 597 53.76 -43.97 -16.83
CA ASP A 597 54.78 -44.36 -15.85
C ASP A 597 55.13 -43.51 -14.62
N VAL A 598 54.77 -44.11 -13.48
CA VAL A 598 55.23 -43.86 -12.12
C VAL A 598 56.23 -44.98 -11.75
N ALA A 599 57.38 -44.60 -11.22
CA ALA A 599 58.15 -45.45 -10.31
C ALA A 599 59.03 -44.58 -9.41
N ALA A 600 58.75 -44.57 -8.10
CA ALA A 600 59.78 -44.40 -7.06
C ALA A 600 59.18 -44.80 -5.70
N GLY A 601 59.71 -45.87 -5.13
CA GLY A 601 59.41 -46.32 -3.78
C GLY A 601 60.32 -45.71 -2.73
N GLU A 602 59.84 -45.86 -1.49
CA GLU A 602 60.57 -46.05 -0.23
C GLU A 602 61.55 -44.97 0.28
N GLY A 603 61.39 -44.60 1.56
CA GLY A 603 62.54 -44.13 2.35
C GLY A 603 62.27 -43.28 3.59
N ARG A 604 61.92 -43.95 4.70
CA ARG A 604 62.44 -43.74 6.07
C ARG A 604 62.41 -42.36 6.78
N VAL A 605 61.70 -42.37 7.93
CA VAL A 605 62.14 -42.10 9.32
C VAL A 605 62.97 -40.83 9.62
N GLY A 606 62.46 -40.01 10.54
CA GLY A 606 63.27 -39.05 11.30
C GLY A 606 62.44 -38.23 12.31
N THR A 607 62.74 -38.42 13.59
CA THR A 607 62.07 -37.91 14.80
C THR A 607 62.44 -36.47 15.21
N SER A 608 61.66 -35.97 16.18
CA SER A 608 61.92 -34.87 17.15
C SER A 608 62.02 -33.46 16.57
N SER A 609 61.15 -32.51 16.92
CA SER A 609 60.89 -31.98 18.28
C SER A 609 59.62 -31.12 18.25
#